data_AF-A0A1J5QQT8-F1
#
_entry.id   AF-A0A1J5QQT8-F1
#
_cell.length_a   1.000
_cell.length_b   1.000
_cell.length_c   1.000
_cell.angle_alpha   90.00
_cell.angle_beta   90.00
_cell.angle_gamma   90.00
#
_symmetry.space_group_name_H-M   'P 1'
#
loop_
_entity.id
_entity.type
_entity.pdbx_description
1 polymer ?
#
loop_
_entity_poly.entity_id
_entity_poly.type
_entity_poly.pdbx_seq_one_letter_code
_entity_poly.pdbx_strand_id
1 'polypeptide(L)'
;MLSRKAIKVTLRNLDKKLRSRDSAADDAVSAGPLTQSGAFPFAAIYLPRDAARDMPSTLLVPLVEYIAGGDFELVFEPHAYRIRLGQVIEQRDDWVWVKVQVLEKGTG
;
A
#
# COMPACT_ATOMS: atom_id res chain seq x y z
N MET A 1 -29.47 1.50 4.81
CA MET A 1 -28.23 1.83 4.08
C MET A 1 -27.09 1.04 4.73
N LEU A 2 -26.57 -0.01 4.08
CA LEU A 2 -25.40 -0.73 4.58
C LEU A 2 -24.15 0.01 4.08
N SER A 3 -23.58 0.86 4.93
CA SER A 3 -22.26 1.46 4.70
C SER A 3 -21.19 0.38 4.79
N ARG A 4 -20.18 0.42 3.92
CA ARG A 4 -19.05 -0.51 4.03
C ARG A 4 -18.27 -0.21 5.27
N LYS A 5 -17.88 -1.26 5.99
CA LYS A 5 -16.96 -1.12 7.11
C LYS A 5 -15.57 -0.79 6.56
N ALA A 6 -15.11 0.44 6.82
CA ALA A 6 -13.73 0.83 6.61
C ALA A 6 -12.85 0.14 7.65
N ILE A 7 -11.70 -0.39 7.20
CA ILE A 7 -10.78 -1.16 8.03
C ILE A 7 -9.42 -0.46 7.99
N LYS A 8 -8.91 -0.08 9.17
CA LYS A 8 -7.52 0.38 9.28
C LYS A 8 -6.60 -0.83 9.08
N VAL A 9 -5.67 -0.72 8.15
CA VAL A 9 -4.67 -1.75 7.85
C VAL A 9 -3.29 -1.13 7.87
N THR A 10 -2.29 -1.99 7.99
CA THR A 10 -0.89 -1.60 7.84
C THR A 10 -0.38 -2.12 6.49
N LEU A 11 0.27 -1.27 5.71
CA LEU A 11 0.90 -1.64 4.44
C LEU A 11 2.42 -1.63 4.57
N ARG A 12 3.06 -2.64 3.98
CA ARG A 12 4.51 -2.72 3.86
C ARG A 12 4.89 -2.90 2.39
N ASN A 13 5.75 -2.03 1.88
CA ASN A 13 6.23 -2.10 0.51
C ASN A 13 7.16 -3.31 0.30
N LEU A 14 6.89 -4.14 -0.70
CA LEU A 14 7.67 -5.35 -1.02
C LEU A 14 8.71 -5.12 -2.13
N ASP A 15 8.55 -4.09 -2.97
CA ASP A 15 9.42 -3.82 -4.12
C ASP A 15 10.84 -3.38 -3.70
N LYS A 16 11.05 -3.00 -2.43
CA LYS A 16 12.38 -2.64 -1.92
C LYS A 16 13.35 -3.82 -1.77
N LYS A 17 12.88 -5.09 -1.72
CA LYS A 17 13.80 -6.24 -1.63
C LYS A 17 14.74 -6.37 -2.84
N LEU A 18 14.44 -5.73 -3.97
CA LEU A 18 15.30 -5.74 -5.16
C LEU A 18 16.46 -4.73 -5.13
N ARG A 19 16.44 -3.68 -4.29
CA ARG A 19 17.49 -2.64 -4.31
C ARG A 19 18.63 -2.83 -3.31
N SER A 20 18.50 -3.73 -2.33
CA SER A 20 19.54 -3.94 -1.30
C SER A 20 20.66 -4.91 -1.68
N ARG A 21 20.76 -5.35 -2.95
CA ARG A 21 21.86 -6.23 -3.38
C ARG A 21 22.99 -5.53 -4.16
N ASP A 22 22.82 -4.26 -4.55
CA ASP A 22 23.80 -3.54 -5.40
C ASP A 22 24.42 -2.28 -4.77
N SER A 23 24.20 -1.98 -3.49
CA SER A 23 24.79 -0.79 -2.85
C SER A 23 25.94 -1.16 -1.92
N ALA A 24 27.03 -1.63 -2.52
CA ALA A 24 28.38 -1.46 -1.99
C ALA A 24 29.10 -0.45 -2.89
N ALA A 25 28.84 0.85 -2.68
CA ALA A 25 29.76 1.95 -2.99
C ALA A 25 29.13 3.30 -2.66
N ASP A 26 29.99 4.15 -2.12
CA ASP A 26 29.98 5.60 -2.12
C ASP A 26 29.28 6.39 -1.00
N ASP A 27 30.18 7.10 -0.32
CA ASP A 27 30.07 8.08 0.73
C ASP A 27 29.56 9.40 0.12
N ALA A 28 28.39 9.88 0.52
CA ALA A 28 27.96 11.24 0.19
C ALA A 28 26.86 11.72 1.15
N VAL A 29 27.21 12.70 1.98
CA VAL A 29 26.27 13.51 2.75
C VAL A 29 25.46 14.42 1.80
N SER A 30 24.14 14.42 1.90
CA SER A 30 23.29 15.54 1.44
C SER A 30 21.86 15.47 2.01
N ALA A 31 21.34 16.65 2.32
CA ALA A 31 20.11 16.97 3.03
C ALA A 31 18.82 16.32 2.48
N GLY A 32 17.91 15.94 3.39
CA GLY A 32 16.51 15.62 3.05
C GLY A 32 15.69 16.86 2.64
N PRO A 33 14.40 16.74 2.23
CA PRO A 33 13.48 15.64 2.53
C PRO A 33 12.74 15.09 1.30
N LEU A 34 12.74 13.77 1.12
CA LEU A 34 11.67 13.06 0.40
C LEU A 34 11.46 11.74 1.13
N THR A 35 10.63 11.79 2.17
CA THR A 35 10.15 10.60 2.87
C THR A 35 9.19 9.83 1.97
N GLN A 36 9.72 9.21 0.90
CA GLN A 36 9.22 7.90 0.48
C GLN A 36 9.72 6.91 1.54
N SER A 37 9.08 6.97 2.70
CA SER A 37 9.52 6.32 3.92
C SER A 37 9.17 4.83 3.93
N GLY A 38 8.96 4.22 2.76
CA GLY A 38 8.74 2.79 2.56
C GLY A 38 9.82 1.86 3.11
N ALA A 39 10.73 2.35 3.96
CA ALA A 39 11.48 1.61 4.95
C ALA A 39 10.61 1.09 6.12
N PHE A 40 9.47 1.73 6.43
CA PHE A 40 8.59 1.32 7.53
C PHE A 40 7.17 1.01 7.06
N PRO A 41 6.47 0.05 7.71
CA PRO A 41 5.05 -0.14 7.49
C PRO A 41 4.28 1.14 7.85
N PHE A 42 3.24 1.45 7.08
CA PHE A 42 2.42 2.67 7.27
C PHE A 42 0.93 2.33 7.29
N ALA A 43 0.12 3.22 7.88
CA ALA A 43 -1.32 3.00 7.99
C ALA A 43 -2.05 3.37 6.68
N ALA A 44 -3.06 2.58 6.33
CA ALA A 44 -3.98 2.83 5.22
C ALA A 44 -5.40 2.43 5.61
N ILE A 45 -6.39 2.83 4.81
CA ILE A 45 -7.80 2.43 4.99
C ILE A 45 -8.20 1.49 3.86
N TYR A 46 -8.49 0.25 4.22
CA TYR A 46 -9.02 -0.76 3.32
C TYR A 46 -10.55 -0.72 3.31
N LEU A 47 -11.11 -0.64 2.12
CA LEU A 47 -12.53 -0.84 1.87
C LEU A 47 -12.68 -2.19 1.16
N PRO A 48 -13.29 -3.20 1.82
CA PRO A 48 -13.46 -4.52 1.23
C PRO A 48 -14.42 -4.48 0.04
N ARG A 49 -14.27 -5.47 -0.84
CA ARG A 49 -15.21 -5.73 -1.93
C ARG A 49 -16.64 -5.83 -1.40
N ASP A 50 -17.56 -5.26 -2.15
CA ASP A 50 -18.99 -5.32 -1.90
C ASP A 50 -19.67 -5.84 -3.16
N ALA A 51 -19.97 -7.13 -3.15
CA ALA A 51 -20.55 -7.83 -4.28
C ALA A 51 -21.98 -7.37 -4.59
N ALA A 52 -22.74 -6.94 -3.58
CA ALA A 52 -24.12 -6.49 -3.78
C ALA A 52 -24.20 -5.18 -4.58
N ARG A 53 -23.12 -4.38 -4.55
CA ARG A 53 -23.03 -3.08 -5.25
C ARG A 53 -22.02 -3.09 -6.39
N ASP A 54 -21.50 -4.25 -6.77
CA ASP A 54 -20.45 -4.43 -7.79
C ASP A 54 -19.26 -3.46 -7.63
N MET A 55 -18.77 -3.30 -6.39
CA MET A 55 -17.62 -2.44 -6.16
C MET A 55 -16.42 -3.26 -5.69
N PRO A 56 -15.24 -3.04 -6.29
CA PRO A 56 -14.04 -3.79 -5.97
C PRO A 56 -13.48 -3.40 -4.59
N SER A 57 -12.52 -4.19 -4.12
CA SER A 57 -11.68 -3.80 -2.98
C SER A 57 -10.82 -2.58 -3.34
N THR A 58 -10.70 -1.64 -2.41
CA THR A 58 -9.95 -0.41 -2.62
C THR A 58 -9.17 0.01 -1.36
N LEU A 59 -8.14 0.83 -1.53
CA LEU A 59 -7.35 1.41 -0.44
C LEU A 59 -7.31 2.93 -0.56
N LEU A 60 -7.41 3.61 0.57
CA LEU A 60 -6.92 4.98 0.74
C LEU A 60 -5.51 4.92 1.31
N VAL A 61 -4.56 5.47 0.56
CA VAL A 61 -3.12 5.42 0.82
C VAL A 61 -2.61 6.85 0.96
N PRO A 62 -1.74 7.19 1.92
CA PRO A 62 -1.05 8.48 1.94
C PRO A 62 -0.33 8.71 0.60
N LEU A 63 -0.50 9.90 0.01
CA LEU A 63 0.06 10.19 -1.32
C LEU A 63 1.59 9.99 -1.36
N VAL A 64 2.28 10.33 -0.27
CA VAL A 64 3.75 10.20 -0.14
C VAL A 64 4.25 8.74 -0.16
N GLU A 65 3.38 7.78 0.16
CA GLU A 65 3.69 6.34 0.15
C GLU A 65 3.13 5.63 -1.10
N TYR A 66 2.35 6.33 -1.92
CA TYR A 66 1.73 5.74 -3.11
C TYR A 66 2.76 5.47 -4.20
N ILE A 67 2.79 4.21 -4.66
CA ILE A 67 3.58 3.77 -5.82
C ILE A 67 2.64 3.06 -6.78
N ALA A 68 2.48 3.64 -7.97
CA ALA A 68 1.63 3.08 -9.01
C ALA A 68 2.10 1.66 -9.40
N GLY A 69 1.18 0.70 -9.36
CA GLY A 69 1.50 -0.70 -9.70
C GLY A 69 2.35 -1.44 -8.67
N GLY A 70 2.69 -0.83 -7.53
CA GLY A 70 3.58 -1.41 -6.54
C GLY A 70 2.98 -2.60 -5.80
N ASP A 71 3.85 -3.53 -5.39
CA ASP A 71 3.48 -4.68 -4.56
C ASP A 71 3.65 -4.35 -3.08
N PHE A 72 2.60 -4.64 -2.30
CA PHE A 72 2.56 -4.40 -0.86
C PHE A 72 2.09 -5.64 -0.12
N GLU A 73 2.55 -5.79 1.11
CA GLU A 73 1.95 -6.66 2.11
C GLU A 73 0.94 -5.83 2.91
N LEU A 74 -0.32 -6.23 2.85
CA LEU A 74 -1.42 -5.70 3.65
C LEU A 74 -1.58 -6.55 4.89
N VAL A 75 -1.33 -5.95 6.05
CA VAL A 75 -1.45 -6.58 7.36
C VAL A 75 -2.75 -6.13 8.01
N PHE A 76 -3.58 -7.11 8.31
CA PHE A 76 -4.81 -6.98 9.09
C PHE A 76 -4.86 -8.17 10.05
N GLU A 77 -4.38 -7.96 11.29
CA GLU A 77 -4.16 -9.03 12.26
C GLU A 77 -5.37 -9.97 12.41
N PRO A 78 -5.17 -11.30 12.41
CA PRO A 78 -3.90 -12.04 12.36
C PRO A 78 -3.43 -12.38 10.92
N HIS A 79 -3.92 -11.69 9.89
CA HIS A 79 -3.70 -12.04 8.50
C HIS A 79 -2.81 -11.03 7.76
N ALA A 80 -1.95 -11.56 6.89
CA ALA A 80 -1.21 -10.77 5.90
C ALA A 80 -1.63 -11.20 4.50
N TYR A 81 -1.71 -10.24 3.58
CA TYR A 81 -2.06 -10.48 2.18
C TYR A 81 -1.07 -9.76 1.29
N ARG A 82 -0.58 -10.43 0.25
CA ARG A 82 0.15 -9.75 -0.82
C ARG A 82 -0.86 -9.11 -1.76
N ILE A 83 -0.68 -7.83 -2.01
CA ILE A 83 -1.57 -7.03 -2.86
C ILE A 83 -0.76 -6.24 -3.88
N ARG A 84 -1.42 -5.85 -4.97
CA ARG A 84 -0.93 -4.86 -5.92
C ARG A 84 -1.86 -3.65 -5.98
N LEU A 85 -1.29 -2.45 -5.94
CA LEU A 85 -2.06 -1.22 -6.14
C LEU A 85 -2.36 -1.05 -7.62
N GLY A 86 -3.65 -1.01 -7.95
CA GLY A 86 -4.14 -0.92 -9.32
C GLY A 86 -4.50 0.51 -9.72
N GLN A 87 -5.63 0.63 -10.44
CA GLN A 87 -6.14 1.89 -10.97
C GLN A 87 -6.45 2.90 -9.86
N VAL A 88 -6.00 4.14 -10.03
CA VAL A 88 -6.40 5.29 -9.22
C VAL A 88 -7.86 5.64 -9.50
N ILE A 89 -8.65 5.77 -8.45
CA ILE A 89 -10.05 6.23 -8.47
C ILE A 89 -10.09 7.73 -8.26
N GLU A 90 -9.36 8.20 -7.25
CA GLU A 90 -9.31 9.61 -6.86
C GLU A 90 -7.95 9.93 -6.23
N GLN A 91 -7.47 11.15 -6.43
CA GLN A 91 -6.28 11.67 -5.79
C GLN A 91 -6.60 13.05 -5.21
N ARG A 92 -6.15 13.26 -3.97
CA ARG A 92 -6.17 14.54 -3.25
C ARG A 92 -4.75 14.91 -2.84
N ASP A 93 -4.61 16.04 -2.17
CA ASP A 93 -3.31 16.62 -1.82
C ASP A 93 -2.50 15.74 -0.85
N ASP A 94 -3.17 14.91 -0.06
CA ASP A 94 -2.59 14.09 1.01
C ASP A 94 -2.84 12.57 0.87
N TRP A 95 -3.76 12.15 0.00
CA TRP A 95 -4.09 10.74 -0.19
C TRP A 95 -4.47 10.36 -1.62
N VAL A 96 -4.35 9.06 -1.92
CA VAL A 96 -4.82 8.44 -3.16
C VAL A 96 -5.75 7.29 -2.83
N TRP A 97 -6.91 7.27 -3.49
CA TRP A 97 -7.85 6.16 -3.48
C TRP A 97 -7.62 5.27 -4.69
N VAL A 98 -7.29 3.99 -4.46
CA VAL A 98 -6.91 3.05 -5.52
C VAL A 98 -7.64 1.72 -5.43
N LYS A 99 -7.83 1.06 -6.57
CA LYS A 99 -8.25 -0.34 -6.62
C LYS A 99 -7.11 -1.24 -6.13
N VAL A 100 -7.48 -2.37 -5.53
CA VAL A 100 -6.54 -3.35 -5.01
C VAL A 100 -6.78 -4.70 -5.65
N GLN A 101 -5.70 -5.35 -6.04
CA GLN A 101 -5.71 -6.74 -6.47
C GLN A 101 -5.04 -7.58 -5.38
N VAL A 102 -5.77 -8.51 -4.77
CA VAL A 102 -5.20 -9.48 -3.85
C VAL A 102 -4.51 -10.55 -4.68
N LEU A 103 -3.21 -10.71 -4.48
CA LEU A 103 -2.38 -11.66 -5.20
C LEU A 103 -2.34 -13.00 -4.47
N GLU A 104 -2.00 -12.97 -3.17
CA GLU A 104 -1.80 -14.16 -2.35
C GLU A 104 -2.23 -13.88 -0.90
N LYS A 105 -2.75 -14.90 -0.21
CA LYS A 105 -2.91 -14.87 1.24
C LYS A 105 -1.60 -15.31 1.86
N GLY A 106 -0.97 -14.47 2.67
CA GLY A 106 0.20 -14.86 3.45
C GLY A 106 -0.17 -16.01 4.38
N THR A 107 0.55 -17.12 4.26
CA THR A 107 0.56 -18.16 5.28
C THR A 107 1.26 -17.57 6.51
N GLY A 108 0.47 -17.25 7.55
CA GLY A 108 0.98 -16.94 8.87
C GLY A 108 1.60 -18.15 9.55
#